data_AF-A0A974ABI9-F1
#
_entry.id   AF-A0A974ABI9-F1
#
_cell.length_a   1.000
_cell.length_b   1.000
_cell.length_c   1.000
_cell.angle_alpha   90.00
_cell.angle_beta   90.00
_cell.angle_gamma   90.00
#
_symmetry.space_group_name_H-M   'P 1'
#
loop_
_entity.id
_entity.type
_entity.pdbx_description
1 polymer ?
#
loop_
_entity_poly.entity_id
_entity_poly.type
_entity_poly.pdbx_seq_one_letter_code
_entity_poly.pdbx_strand_id
1 'polypeptide(L)'
;MLATEIADLCKTFKSWSDGKPYPTLEAWLEFDRRLRALHARVAMLELGVDPSVIDIAAEAPAPDSRVVVLQPRKFRVIDGGAA
;
A
#
# COMPACT_ATOMS: atom_id res chain seq x y z
N MET A 1 -11.61 6.10 -0.57
CA MET A 1 -10.68 5.33 0.28
C MET A 1 -9.23 5.73 0.00
N LEU A 2 -8.73 5.56 -1.23
CA LEU A 2 -7.35 5.89 -1.61
C LEU A 2 -6.96 7.38 -1.40
N ALA A 3 -7.83 8.31 -1.79
CA ALA A 3 -7.59 9.75 -1.62
C ALA A 3 -7.44 10.16 -0.13
N THR A 4 -8.20 9.54 0.76
CA THR A 4 -8.12 9.77 2.21
C THR A 4 -6.80 9.24 2.78
N GLU A 5 -6.38 8.04 2.37
CA GLU A 5 -5.10 7.46 2.80
C GLU A 5 -3.89 8.29 2.31
N ILE A 6 -3.95 8.80 1.08
CA ILE A 6 -2.93 9.73 0.55
C ILE A 6 -2.88 10.99 1.42
N ALA A 7 -4.04 11.61 1.68
CA ALA A 7 -4.12 12.81 2.50
C ALA A 7 -3.56 12.61 3.91
N ASP A 8 -3.84 11.46 4.53
CA ASP A 8 -3.34 11.11 5.87
C ASP A 8 -1.82 10.92 5.89
N LEU A 9 -1.24 10.24 4.89
CA LEU A 9 0.22 10.10 4.77
C LEU A 9 0.89 11.45 4.52
N CYS A 10 0.34 12.27 3.62
CA CYS A 10 0.85 13.61 3.38
C CYS A 10 0.81 14.47 4.66
N LYS A 11 -0.27 14.42 5.43
CA LYS A 11 -0.40 15.13 6.71
C LYS A 11 0.63 14.64 7.73
N THR A 12 0.84 13.32 7.81
CA THR A 12 1.83 12.71 8.71
C THR A 12 3.23 13.17 8.37
N PHE A 13 3.62 13.06 7.10
CA PHE A 13 4.93 13.52 6.63
C PHE A 13 5.12 15.02 6.85
N LYS A 14 4.10 15.82 6.52
CA LYS A 14 4.12 17.27 6.73
C LYS A 14 4.29 17.64 8.20
N SER A 15 3.65 16.90 9.11
CA SER A 15 3.84 17.14 10.55
C SER A 15 5.28 16.93 11.01
N TRP A 16 6.02 16.00 10.38
CA TRP A 16 7.43 15.76 10.67
C TRP A 16 8.36 16.76 9.98
N SER A 17 8.00 17.26 8.78
CA SER A 17 8.78 18.29 8.09
C SER A 17 8.65 19.67 8.75
N ASP A 18 7.46 19.96 9.27
CA ASP A 18 7.12 21.30 9.78
C ASP A 18 7.50 21.49 11.25
N GLY A 19 7.84 20.43 11.99
CA GLY A 19 8.19 20.55 13.40
C GLY A 19 8.77 19.30 14.04
N LYS A 20 9.55 19.52 15.10
CA LYS A 20 9.93 18.46 16.05
C LYS A 20 8.69 18.06 16.86
N PRO A 21 8.56 16.78 17.28
CA PRO A 21 9.60 15.76 17.29
C PRO A 21 9.77 15.06 15.94
N TYR A 22 11.03 14.78 15.59
CA TYR A 22 11.34 13.81 14.54
C TYR A 22 10.66 12.47 14.86
N PRO A 23 10.21 11.72 13.84
CA PRO A 23 9.61 10.42 14.07
C PRO A 23 10.58 9.50 14.82
N THR A 24 10.04 8.67 15.71
CA THR A 24 10.82 7.54 16.22
C THR A 24 11.11 6.57 15.08
N LEU A 25 12.08 5.68 15.27
CA LEU A 25 12.39 4.66 14.27
C LEU A 25 11.15 3.80 13.96
N GLU A 26 10.36 3.41 14.96
CA GLU A 26 9.14 2.62 14.71
C GLU A 26 8.10 3.41 13.91
N ALA A 27 7.91 4.69 14.21
CA ALA A 27 6.98 5.54 13.48
C ALA A 27 7.38 5.71 12.00
N TRP A 28 8.69 5.83 11.74
CA TRP A 28 9.23 5.91 10.39
C TRP A 28 9.04 4.59 9.62
N LEU A 29 9.32 3.45 10.24
CA LEU A 29 9.15 2.14 9.63
C LEU A 29 7.67 1.87 9.29
N GLU A 30 6.75 2.20 10.19
CA GLU A 30 5.32 2.04 9.92
C GLU A 30 4.83 2.96 8.79
N PHE A 31 5.34 4.20 8.73
CA PHE A 31 5.04 5.10 7.62
C PHE A 31 5.56 4.57 6.28
N ASP A 32 6.81 4.08 6.22
CA ASP A 32 7.37 3.46 5.02
C ASP A 32 6.55 2.26 4.56
N ARG A 33 6.13 1.39 5.50
CA ARG A 33 5.26 0.24 5.23
C ARG A 33 3.93 0.67 4.61
N ARG A 34 3.25 1.67 5.20
CA ARG A 34 1.98 2.21 4.70
C ARG A 34 2.14 2.87 3.33
N LEU A 35 3.23 3.59 3.10
CA LEU A 35 3.53 4.24 1.83
C LEU A 35 3.74 3.20 0.72
N ARG A 36 4.51 2.14 0.98
CA ARG A 36 4.71 1.03 0.04
C ARG A 36 3.41 0.31 -0.30
N ALA A 37 2.60 0.00 0.71
CA ALA A 37 1.31 -0.66 0.51
C ALA A 37 0.35 0.22 -0.32
N LEU A 38 0.34 1.53 -0.10
CA LEU A 38 -0.43 2.46 -0.92
C LEU A 38 0.10 2.50 -2.37
N HIS A 39 1.41 2.59 -2.57
CA HIS A 39 2.02 2.58 -3.91
C HIS A 39 1.67 1.29 -4.68
N ALA A 40 1.74 0.12 -4.03
CA ALA A 40 1.34 -1.14 -4.64
C ALA A 40 -0.13 -1.15 -5.08
N ARG A 41 -1.03 -0.62 -4.24
CA ARG A 41 -2.47 -0.51 -4.59
C ARG A 41 -2.72 0.45 -5.74
N VAL A 42 -1.99 1.58 -5.80
CA VAL A 42 -2.06 2.52 -6.93
C VAL A 42 -1.59 1.84 -8.21
N ALA A 43 -0.43 1.17 -8.18
CA ALA A 43 0.10 0.46 -9.35
C ALA A 43 -0.85 -0.64 -9.84
N MET A 44 -1.48 -1.38 -8.94
CA MET A 44 -2.51 -2.36 -9.30
C MET A 44 -3.70 -1.71 -10.03
N LEU A 45 -4.20 -0.59 -9.51
CA LEU A 45 -5.29 0.15 -10.13
C LEU A 45 -4.90 0.70 -11.52
N GLU A 46 -3.68 1.20 -11.69
CA GLU A 46 -3.15 1.64 -12.99
C GLU A 46 -3.09 0.50 -14.01
N LEU A 47 -2.85 -0.73 -13.55
CA LEU A 47 -2.87 -1.94 -14.36
C LEU A 47 -4.28 -2.53 -14.57
N GLY A 48 -5.33 -1.86 -14.07
CA GLY A 48 -6.72 -2.33 -14.15
C GLY A 48 -7.04 -3.49 -13.21
N VAL A 49 -6.18 -3.76 -12.22
CA VAL A 49 -6.38 -4.80 -11.21
C VAL A 49 -7.04 -4.18 -9.98
N ASP A 50 -8.19 -4.73 -9.57
CA ASP A 50 -8.83 -4.35 -8.31
C ASP A 50 -8.02 -4.88 -7.12
N PRO A 51 -7.42 -4.02 -6.27
CA PRO A 51 -6.62 -4.47 -5.14
C PRO A 51 -7.43 -5.21 -4.07
N SER A 52 -8.76 -5.04 -4.03
CA SER A 52 -9.63 -5.69 -3.05
C SER A 52 -9.78 -7.20 -3.27
N VAL A 53 -9.39 -7.69 -4.46
CA VAL A 53 -9.46 -9.13 -4.78
C VAL A 53 -8.19 -9.90 -4.43
N ILE A 54 -7.16 -9.18 -3.95
CA ILE A 54 -5.86 -9.74 -3.59
C ILE A 54 -5.75 -9.80 -2.07
N ASP A 55 -5.67 -11.02 -1.54
CA ASP A 55 -5.32 -11.25 -0.15
C ASP A 55 -3.80 -11.36 -0.01
N ILE A 56 -3.27 -10.70 1.01
CA ILE A 56 -1.91 -10.97 1.49
C ILE A 56 -1.96 -12.31 2.23
N ALA A 57 -1.39 -13.36 1.62
CA ALA A 57 -1.41 -14.72 2.15
C ALA A 57 -0.35 -14.95 3.24
N ALA A 58 0.73 -14.17 3.20
CA ALA A 58 1.77 -14.14 4.23
C ALA A 58 2.55 -12.82 4.17
N GLU A 59 2.78 -12.22 5.33
CA GLU A 59 3.73 -11.11 5.55
C GLU A 59 4.95 -11.69 6.26
N ALA A 60 6.16 -11.37 5.78
CA ALA A 60 7.37 -11.86 6.42
C ALA A 60 7.52 -11.26 7.83
N PRO A 61 7.93 -12.06 8.85
CA PRO A 61 7.92 -11.63 10.25
C PRO A 61 8.99 -10.59 10.61
N ALA A 62 9.95 -10.34 9.72
CA ALA A 62 11.07 -9.43 9.99
C ALA A 62 10.89 -8.10 9.25
N PRO A 63 11.11 -6.95 9.92
CA PRO A 63 10.88 -5.61 9.35
C PRO A 63 11.78 -5.28 8.14
N ASP A 64 12.83 -6.06 7.88
CA ASP A 64 13.73 -5.94 6.74
C ASP A 64 13.38 -6.89 5.58
N SER A 65 12.42 -7.80 5.77
CA SER A 65 12.09 -8.83 4.79
C SER A 65 11.03 -8.35 3.79
N ARG A 66 11.33 -8.45 2.50
CA ARG A 66 10.52 -7.91 1.38
C ARG A 66 9.65 -8.96 0.68
N VAL A 67 9.27 -10.04 1.36
CA VAL A 67 8.48 -11.10 0.75
C VAL A 67 7.01 -10.94 1.12
N VAL A 68 6.20 -10.61 0.12
CA VAL A 68 4.73 -10.61 0.21
C VAL A 68 4.23 -11.68 -0.75
N VAL A 69 3.58 -12.72 -0.22
CA VAL A 69 2.91 -13.74 -1.04
C VAL A 69 1.47 -13.32 -1.24
N LEU A 70 1.07 -13.10 -2.49
CA LEU A 70 -0.29 -12.74 -2.85
C LEU A 70 -1.06 -14.00 -3.25
N GLN A 71 -2.19 -14.28 -2.60
CA GLN A 71 -3.13 -15.29 -3.06
C GLN A 71 -4.40 -14.62 -3.60
N PRO A 72 -4.73 -14.80 -4.88
CA PRO A 72 -5.97 -14.27 -5.43
C PRO A 72 -7.17 -15.08 -4.90
N ARG A 73 -8.19 -14.40 -4.37
CA ARG A 73 -9.40 -15.06 -3.85
C ARG A 73 -10.37 -15.54 -4.93
N LYS A 74 -10.31 -14.96 -6.14
CA LYS A 74 -11.08 -15.33 -7.34
C LYS A 74 -10.62 -14.47 -8.52
N PHE A 75 -10.25 -15.08 -9.63
CA PHE A 75 -10.08 -14.35 -10.88
C PHE A 75 -11.46 -14.09 -11.49
N ARG A 76 -11.82 -12.82 -11.70
CA ARG A 76 -12.85 -12.45 -12.68
C ARG A 76 -12.17 -11.64 -13.77
N VAL A 77 -11.92 -12.29 -14.91
CA VAL A 77 -11.54 -11.60 -16.14
C VAL A 77 -12.76 -10.77 -16.55
N ILE A 78 -12.58 -9.46 -16.68
CA ILE A 78 -13.54 -8.60 -17.37
C ILE A 78 -13.09 -8.66 -18.83
N ASP A 79 -13.82 -9.41 -19.66
CA ASP A 79 -13.58 -9.40 -21.10
C ASP A 79 -13.81 -7.98 -21.61
N GLY A 80 -12.70 -7.30 -21.90
CA GLY A 80 -12.70 -6.11 -22.74
C GLY A 80 -13.01 -6.56 -24.15
N GLY A 81 -14.29 -6.49 -24.51
CA GLY A 81 -14.78 -6.90 -25.81
C GLY A 81 -13.97 -6.30 -26.95
N ALA A 82 -13.63 -7.15 -27.91
CA ALA A 82 -13.33 -6.77 -29.27
C ALA A 82 -14.16 -7.68 -30.19
N ALA A 83 -15.09 -7.01 -30.89
CA ALA A 83 -15.82 -7.37 -32.11
C ALA A 83 -15.98 -8.85 -32.50
#